data_AF-A0ABD5CSH8-F1
#
_entry.id   AF-A0ABD5CSH8-F1
#
_cell.length_a   1.000
_cell.length_b   1.000
_cell.length_c   1.000
_cell.angle_alpha   90.00
_cell.angle_beta   90.00
_cell.angle_gamma   90.00
#
_symmetry.space_group_name_H-M   'P 1'
#
loop_
_entity.id
_entity.type
_entity.pdbx_description
1 polymer ?
#
loop_
_entity_poly.entity_id
_entity_poly.type
_entity_poly.pdbx_seq_one_letter_code
_entity_poly.pdbx_strand_id
1 'polypeptide(L)' 'MSNTAPHASNTPTDSPLRDAADSDEDIGRILTLARDAGMLVTLDGQIGRQKYQSVAGSLQAFRRFAQALSDTCAGAPVR' A
#
# COMPACT_ATOMS: atom_id res chain seq x y z
N MET A 1 -21.92 11.16 50.58
CA MET A 1 -20.59 10.61 50.25
C MET A 1 -20.61 10.24 48.78
N SER A 2 -19.87 11.00 47.99
CA SER A 2 -19.62 10.78 46.56
C SER A 2 -18.82 9.49 46.34
N ASN A 3 -19.09 8.75 45.27
CA ASN A 3 -18.02 8.49 44.30
C ASN A 3 -18.58 8.03 42.95
N THR A 4 -18.51 8.93 41.99
CA THR A 4 -18.55 8.63 40.56
C THR A 4 -17.13 8.25 40.15
N ALA A 5 -16.94 7.07 39.56
CA ALA A 5 -15.70 6.72 38.87
C ALA A 5 -16.07 6.31 37.44
N PRO A 6 -15.73 7.09 36.41
CA PRO A 6 -15.74 6.59 35.05
C PRO A 6 -14.46 5.78 34.86
N HIS A 7 -14.59 4.48 34.59
CA HIS A 7 -13.44 3.67 34.22
C HIS A 7 -13.06 4.03 32.77
N ALA A 8 -12.22 5.05 32.65
CA ALA A 8 -11.44 5.30 31.45
C ALA A 8 -10.28 4.30 31.43
N SER A 9 -10.21 3.51 30.39
CA SER A 9 -8.94 3.12 29.77
C SER A 9 -9.23 2.73 28.34
N ASN A 10 -9.26 3.78 27.51
CA ASN A 10 -8.91 3.71 26.11
C ASN A 10 -7.69 2.80 25.98
N THR A 11 -7.76 1.78 25.13
CA THR A 11 -6.58 1.12 24.57
C THR A 11 -6.13 1.94 23.37
N PRO A 12 -5.08 2.77 23.48
CA PRO A 12 -4.35 3.21 22.31
C PRO A 12 -3.24 2.20 21.99
N THR A 13 -2.94 2.09 20.70
CA THR A 13 -1.62 1.72 20.17
C THR A 13 -1.38 0.22 19.88
N ASP A 14 -2.09 -0.32 18.91
CA ASP A 14 -1.59 -1.39 18.01
C ASP A 14 -1.75 -0.99 16.52
N SER A 15 -1.82 0.32 16.25
CA SER A 15 -2.13 0.89 14.93
C SER A 15 -0.91 1.02 14.00
N PRO A 16 0.28 1.51 14.43
CA PRO A 16 1.34 1.85 13.47
C PRO A 16 2.05 0.63 12.85
N LEU A 17 1.99 -0.54 13.49
CA LEU A 17 2.56 -1.77 12.93
C LEU A 17 1.70 -2.36 11.82
N ARG A 18 0.37 -2.18 11.90
CA ARG A 18 -0.60 -2.66 10.91
C ARG A 18 -0.53 -1.80 9.65
N ASP A 19 -0.62 -0.48 9.80
CA ASP A 19 -0.57 0.47 8.66
C ASP A 19 0.68 0.28 7.78
N ALA A 20 1.82 -0.06 8.37
CA ALA A 20 3.05 -0.36 7.64
C ALA A 20 2.98 -1.69 6.87
N ALA A 21 2.39 -2.74 7.47
CA ALA A 21 2.21 -4.03 6.82
C ALA A 21 1.19 -3.96 5.67
N ASP A 22 0.10 -3.21 5.86
CA ASP A 22 -0.89 -2.91 4.81
C ASP A 22 -0.24 -2.13 3.64
N SER A 23 0.64 -1.16 3.96
CA SER A 23 1.38 -0.40 2.95
C SER A 23 2.37 -1.26 2.15
N ASP A 24 3.13 -2.16 2.80
CA ASP A 24 4.04 -3.09 2.10
C ASP A 24 3.26 -4.03 1.16
N GLU A 25 2.07 -4.47 1.56
CA GLU A 25 1.20 -5.30 0.72
C GLU A 25 0.66 -4.51 -0.48
N ASP A 26 0.21 -3.28 -0.28
CA ASP A 26 -0.26 -2.40 -1.35
C ASP A 26 0.82 -2.11 -2.38
N ILE A 27 2.05 -1.82 -1.91
CA ILE A 27 3.20 -1.69 -2.81
C ILE A 27 3.45 -3.00 -3.57
N GLY A 28 3.36 -4.15 -2.91
CA GLY A 28 3.45 -5.46 -3.56
C GLY A 28 2.43 -5.66 -4.69
N ARG A 29 1.18 -5.26 -4.46
CA ARG A 29 0.10 -5.30 -5.47
C ARG A 29 0.41 -4.38 -6.65
N ILE A 30 0.84 -3.14 -6.39
CA ILE A 30 1.21 -2.17 -7.43
C ILE A 30 2.35 -2.72 -8.31
N LEU A 31 3.37 -3.31 -7.69
CA LEU A 31 4.50 -3.89 -8.44
C LEU A 31 4.09 -5.14 -9.22
N THR A 32 3.08 -5.88 -8.77
CA THR A 32 2.52 -7.01 -9.52
C THR A 32 1.80 -6.49 -10.77
N LEU A 33 0.94 -5.48 -10.62
CA LEU A 33 0.27 -4.83 -11.76
C LEU A 33 1.26 -4.27 -12.78
N ALA A 34 2.37 -3.69 -12.32
CA ALA A 34 3.42 -3.19 -13.21
C ALA A 34 4.06 -4.32 -14.04
N ARG A 35 4.37 -5.46 -13.41
CA ARG A 35 4.93 -6.63 -14.11
C ARG A 35 3.95 -7.21 -15.12
N ASP A 36 2.69 -7.36 -14.73
CA ASP A 36 1.63 -7.89 -15.61
C ASP A 36 1.39 -6.98 -16.82
N ALA A 37 1.52 -5.66 -16.65
CA ALA A 37 1.44 -4.69 -17.74
C ALA A 37 2.66 -4.74 -18.70
N GLY A 38 3.71 -5.48 -18.33
CA GLY A 38 4.97 -5.61 -19.08
C GLY A 38 6.00 -4.54 -18.75
N MET A 39 5.95 -3.96 -17.55
CA MET A 39 7.00 -3.06 -17.05
C MET A 39 8.13 -3.87 -16.40
N LEU A 40 9.36 -3.40 -16.55
CA LEU A 40 10.51 -3.88 -15.81
C LEU A 40 10.52 -3.25 -14.42
N VAL A 41 10.57 -4.07 -13.38
CA VAL A 41 10.72 -3.64 -11.98
C VAL A 41 12.10 -4.07 -11.48
N THR A 42 12.94 -3.10 -11.11
CA THR A 42 14.27 -3.34 -10.54
C THR A 42 14.32 -2.92 -9.07
N LEU A 43 15.08 -3.66 -8.25
CA LEU A 43 15.43 -3.22 -6.90
C LEU A 43 16.78 -2.51 -7.00
N ASP A 44 16.77 -1.19 -6.87
CA ASP A 44 17.96 -0.36 -7.02
C ASP A 44 18.78 -0.33 -5.72
N GLY A 45 18.13 -0.54 -4.58
CA GLY A 45 18.81 -0.68 -3.29
C GLY A 45 17.88 -0.75 -2.09
N GLN A 46 18.46 -0.96 -0.92
CA GLN A 46 17.77 -0.90 0.36
C GLN A 46 18.63 -0.14 1.36
N ILE A 47 18.07 0.89 2.00
CA ILE A 47 18.73 1.65 3.07
C ILE A 47 17.88 1.50 4.32
N GLY A 48 18.44 0.83 5.34
CA GLY A 48 17.68 0.43 6.53
C GLY A 48 16.50 -0.47 6.15
N ARG A 49 15.27 -0.03 6.47
CA ARG A 49 14.04 -0.74 6.12
C ARG A 49 13.42 -0.27 4.79
N GLN A 50 13.93 0.81 4.19
CA GLN A 50 13.37 1.38 2.97
C GLN A 50 13.96 0.69 1.74
N LYS A 51 13.09 0.16 0.88
CA LYS A 51 13.46 -0.36 -0.45
C LYS A 51 13.28 0.72 -1.51
N TYR A 52 14.20 0.79 -2.44
CA TYR A 52 14.18 1.70 -3.59
C TYR A 52 14.06 0.87 -4.85
N GLN A 53 12.99 1.07 -5.61
CA GLN A 53 12.70 0.31 -6.81
C GLN A 53 12.38 1.24 -7.97
N SER A 54 12.97 0.96 -9.12
CA SER A 54 12.63 1.62 -10.38
C SER A 54 11.66 0.78 -11.19
N VAL A 55 10.73 1.45 -11.85
CA VAL A 55 9.80 0.84 -12.80
C VAL A 55 9.97 1.51 -14.15
N ALA A 56 10.37 0.76 -15.16
CA ALA A 56 10.69 1.26 -16.49
C ALA A 56 10.03 0.40 -17.58
N GLY A 57 9.70 1.00 -18.72
CA GLY A 57 9.05 0.29 -19.82
C GLY A 57 8.60 1.22 -20.94
N SER A 58 7.96 0.66 -21.95
CA SER A 58 7.37 1.45 -23.03
C SER A 58 6.12 2.20 -22.55
N LEU A 59 5.77 3.30 -23.22
CA LEU A 59 4.53 4.03 -22.94
C LEU A 59 3.26 3.16 -23.12
N GLN A 60 3.31 2.14 -23.99
CA GLN A 60 2.20 1.21 -24.14
C GLN A 60 2.02 0.32 -22.90
N ALA A 61 3.12 -0.17 -22.32
CA ALA A 61 3.09 -0.91 -21.06
C ALA A 61 2.59 -0.01 -19.92
N PHE A 62 3.08 1.23 -19.86
CA PHE A 62 2.60 2.21 -18.88
C PHE A 62 1.10 2.48 -18.99
N ARG A 63 0.57 2.59 -20.23
CA ARG A 63 -0.87 2.75 -20.46
C ARG A 63 -1.68 1.55 -19.93
N ARG A 64 -1.21 0.31 -20.15
CA ARG A 64 -1.87 -0.89 -19.62
C ARG A 64 -1.85 -0.91 -18.09
N PHE A 65 -0.73 -0.53 -17.48
CA PHE A 65 -0.60 -0.40 -16.04
C PHE A 65 -1.60 0.62 -15.46
N ALA A 66 -1.68 1.81 -16.04
CA ALA A 66 -2.60 2.86 -15.58
C ALA A 66 -4.07 2.43 -15.67
N GLN A 67 -4.45 1.68 -16.72
CA GLN A 67 -5.78 1.11 -16.84
C GLN A 67 -6.05 0.08 -15.73
N ALA A 68 -5.16 -0.89 -15.55
CA ALA A 68 -5.32 -1.93 -14.53
C ALA A 68 -5.37 -1.36 -13.10
N LEU A 69 -4.57 -0.33 -12.82
CA LEU A 69 -4.61 0.40 -11.56
C LEU A 69 -5.96 1.10 -11.35
N SER A 70 -6.48 1.74 -12.39
CA SER A 70 -7.78 2.42 -12.34
C SER A 70 -8.93 1.44 -12.12
N ASP A 71 -8.91 0.30 -12.80
CA ASP A 71 -9.93 -0.76 -12.64
C ASP A 71 -9.92 -1.35 -11.22
N THR A 72 -8.73 -1.48 -10.62
CA THR A 72 -8.55 -1.94 -9.24
C THR A 72 -9.12 -0.94 -8.23
N CYS A 73 -8.92 0.37 -8.45
CA CYS A 73 -9.47 1.42 -7.59
C CYS A 73 -10.98 1.64 -7.79
N ALA A 74 -11.48 1.50 -9.02
CA ALA A 74 -12.89 1.65 -9.35
C ALA A 74 -13.75 0.46 -8.88
N GLY A 75 -13.13 -0.67 -8.56
CA GLY A 75 -13.79 -1.86 -7.99
C GLY A 75 -14.16 -1.76 -6.51
N ALA A 76 -13.80 -0.67 -5.80
CA ALA A 76 -14.28 -0.45 -4.44
C ALA A 76 -15.75 0.00 -4.47
N PRO A 77 -16.72 -0.79 -4.00
CA PRO A 77 -18.09 -0.32 -3.88
C PRO A 77 -18.09 0.81 -2.86
N VAL A 78 -18.46 2.01 -3.30
CA VAL A 78 -18.96 3.06 -2.40
C VAL A 78 -20.17 2.44 -1.70
N ARG A 79 -20.00 2.02 -0.45
CA ARG A 79 -21.05 1.43 0.37
C ARG A 79 -21.18 2.17 1.68
#